data_AF-F6HCB5-F1
#
_entry.id   AF-F6HCB5-F1
#
_cell.length_a   1.000
_cell.length_b   1.000
_cell.length_c   1.000
_cell.angle_alpha   90.00
_cell.angle_beta   90.00
_cell.angle_gamma   90.00
#
_symmetry.space_group_name_H-M   'P 1'
#
loop_
_entity.id
_entity.type
_entity.pdbx_description
1 polymer ?
#
loop_
_entity_poly.entity_id
_entity_poly.type
_entity_poly.pdbx_seq_one_letter_code
_entity_poly.pdbx_strand_id
1 'polypeptide(L)'
;MASQKERSQLDAKARQGETVVPGGTGGKSLEAQEHLAEGRSRGGQTRKEQLGTEGYHEMGRKGGLSTGDQSGGERAEEEGIPIDESKSRTKSEIK
;
A
#
# COMPACT_ATOMS: atom_id res chain seq x y z
N MET A 1 -15.62 -8.90 -19.58
CA MET A 1 -14.23 -8.79 -20.05
C MET A 1 -14.15 -7.56 -20.93
N ALA A 2 -13.22 -6.64 -20.67
CA ALA A 2 -13.03 -5.46 -21.52
C ALA A 2 -12.70 -5.90 -22.96
N SER A 3 -13.31 -5.25 -23.93
CA SER A 3 -13.00 -5.45 -25.34
C SER A 3 -11.54 -5.12 -25.63
N GLN A 4 -10.96 -5.71 -26.68
CA GLN A 4 -9.58 -5.42 -27.07
C GLN A 4 -9.33 -3.92 -27.31
N LYS A 5 -10.35 -3.19 -27.77
CA LYS A 5 -10.30 -1.74 -27.95
C LYS A 5 -10.25 -0.97 -26.64
N GLU A 6 -10.98 -1.42 -25.62
CA GLU A 6 -10.91 -0.81 -24.28
C GLU A 6 -9.55 -1.07 -23.63
N ARG A 7 -9.00 -2.29 -23.73
CA ARG A 7 -7.68 -2.60 -23.18
C ARG A 7 -6.57 -1.77 -23.82
N SER A 8 -6.63 -1.52 -25.13
CA SER A 8 -5.65 -0.67 -25.82
C SER A 8 -5.77 0.81 -25.44
N GLN A 9 -6.98 1.31 -25.20
CA GLN A 9 -7.20 2.66 -24.68
C GLN A 9 -6.64 2.82 -23.27
N LEU A 10 -6.89 1.85 -22.38
CA LEU A 10 -6.34 1.85 -21.03
C LEU A 10 -4.82 1.74 -21.03
N ASP A 11 -4.24 0.95 -21.94
CA ASP A 11 -2.79 0.86 -22.11
C ASP A 11 -2.17 2.19 -22.57
N ALA A 12 -2.80 2.87 -23.53
CA ALA A 12 -2.35 4.19 -23.98
C ALA A 12 -2.35 5.23 -22.85
N LYS A 13 -3.38 5.22 -22.00
CA LYS A 13 -3.47 6.05 -20.80
C LYS A 13 -2.39 5.72 -19.78
N ALA A 14 -2.16 4.44 -19.50
CA ALA A 14 -1.10 3.98 -18.60
C ALA A 14 0.29 4.43 -19.07
N ARG A 15 0.55 4.42 -20.39
CA ARG A 15 1.80 4.93 -20.98
C ARG A 15 2.00 6.44 -20.79
N GLN A 16 0.91 7.20 -20.72
CA GLN A 16 0.93 8.63 -20.40
C GLN A 16 1.10 8.91 -18.90
N GLY A 17 1.18 7.86 -18.06
CA GLY A 17 1.34 7.96 -16.62
C GLY A 17 0.04 7.96 -15.83
N GLU A 18 -1.12 7.81 -16.48
CA GLU A 18 -2.41 7.70 -15.80
C GLU A 18 -2.51 6.36 -15.07
N THR A 19 -3.03 6.37 -13.83
CA THR A 19 -3.38 5.12 -13.14
C THR A 19 -4.78 4.68 -13.57
N VAL A 20 -4.85 3.59 -14.33
CA VAL A 20 -6.10 2.98 -14.83
C VAL A 20 -6.52 1.75 -14.04
N VAL A 21 -5.63 1.17 -13.22
CA VAL A 21 -5.95 0.11 -12.26
C VAL A 21 -5.75 0.62 -10.82
N PRO A 22 -6.79 0.62 -9.97
CA PRO A 22 -6.66 0.96 -8.56
C PRO A 22 -5.61 0.10 -7.86
N GLY A 23 -4.70 0.74 -7.11
CA GLY A 23 -3.58 0.04 -6.48
C GLY A 23 -2.45 -0.33 -7.44
N GLY A 24 -2.56 -0.02 -8.75
CA GLY A 24 -1.55 -0.29 -9.77
C GLY A 24 -0.61 0.89 -10.08
N THR A 25 -0.65 1.97 -9.31
CA THR A 25 0.12 3.20 -9.56
C THR A 25 1.62 2.92 -9.78
N GLY A 26 2.19 3.51 -10.84
CA GLY A 26 3.60 3.38 -11.23
C GLY A 26 3.85 2.51 -12.46
N GLY A 27 2.89 1.68 -12.87
CA GLY A 27 3.00 0.87 -14.09
C GLY A 27 2.73 1.68 -15.37
N LYS A 28 3.55 1.49 -16.41
CA LYS A 28 3.45 2.17 -17.72
C LYS A 28 2.63 1.41 -18.78
N SER A 29 1.91 0.38 -18.38
CA SER A 29 1.00 -0.42 -19.20
C SER A 29 -0.17 -0.91 -18.35
N LEU A 30 -1.29 -1.27 -18.98
CA LEU A 30 -2.44 -1.84 -18.26
C LEU A 30 -2.00 -3.08 -17.45
N GLU A 31 -1.28 -3.98 -18.11
CA GLU A 31 -0.78 -5.22 -17.50
C GLU A 31 0.19 -4.95 -16.33
N ALA A 32 1.08 -3.97 -16.45
CA ALA A 32 1.99 -3.62 -15.36
C ALA A 32 1.22 -3.10 -14.14
N GLN A 33 0.17 -2.31 -14.36
CA GLN A 33 -0.67 -1.83 -13.27
C GLN A 33 -1.50 -2.96 -12.64
N GLU A 34 -2.02 -3.91 -13.45
CA GLU A 34 -2.68 -5.13 -12.96
C GLU A 34 -1.75 -5.93 -12.04
N HIS A 35 -0.52 -6.24 -12.49
CA HIS A 35 0.45 -6.98 -11.69
C HIS A 35 0.89 -6.23 -10.42
N LEU A 36 1.04 -4.90 -10.47
CA LEU A 36 1.37 -4.10 -9.29
C LEU A 36 0.22 -4.11 -8.27
N ALA A 37 -1.02 -3.97 -8.72
CA ALA A 37 -2.19 -4.03 -7.86
C ALA A 37 -2.32 -5.41 -7.18
N GLU A 38 -2.14 -6.48 -7.96
CA GLU A 38 -2.15 -7.85 -7.46
C GLU A 38 -1.02 -8.08 -6.44
N GLY A 39 0.21 -7.69 -6.77
CA GLY A 39 1.38 -7.82 -5.90
C GLY A 39 1.22 -7.06 -4.58
N ARG A 40 0.69 -5.84 -4.62
CA ARG A 40 0.42 -5.03 -3.41
C ARG A 40 -0.68 -5.65 -2.55
N SER A 41 -1.75 -6.15 -3.17
CA SER A 41 -2.83 -6.85 -2.46
C SER A 41 -2.29 -8.08 -1.73
N ARG A 42 -1.56 -8.94 -2.43
CA ARG A 42 -0.93 -10.14 -1.85
C ARG A 42 0.04 -9.78 -0.73
N GLY A 43 0.92 -8.81 -0.95
CA GLY A 43 1.87 -8.35 0.07
C GLY A 43 1.17 -7.82 1.34
N GLY A 44 0.09 -7.07 1.17
CA GLY A 44 -0.75 -6.60 2.29
C GLY A 44 -1.40 -7.74 3.06
N GLN A 45 -1.94 -8.75 2.37
CA GLN A 45 -2.48 -9.96 3.00
C GLN A 45 -1.41 -10.72 3.78
N THR A 46 -0.23 -10.95 3.18
CA THR A 46 0.88 -11.61 3.86
C THR A 46 1.32 -10.84 5.10
N ARG A 47 1.39 -9.50 5.04
CA ARG A 47 1.75 -8.69 6.22
C ARG A 47 0.67 -8.75 7.30
N LYS A 48 -0.61 -8.78 6.91
CA LYS A 48 -1.72 -8.98 7.83
C LYS A 48 -1.67 -10.34 8.52
N GLU A 49 -1.31 -11.40 7.81
CA GLU A 49 -1.14 -12.74 8.40
C GLU A 49 0.03 -12.78 9.39
N GLN A 50 1.15 -12.14 9.07
CA GLN A 50 2.34 -12.10 9.94
C GLN A 50 2.13 -11.30 11.24
N LEU A 51 1.38 -10.20 11.17
CA LEU A 51 1.16 -9.27 12.29
C LEU A 51 -0.14 -9.52 13.05
N GLY A 52 -1.07 -10.25 12.45
CA GLY A 52 -2.46 -10.27 12.88
C GLY A 52 -3.21 -8.97 12.58
N THR A 53 -4.51 -8.98 12.84
CA THR A 53 -5.42 -7.86 12.54
C THR A 53 -5.02 -6.58 13.28
N GLU A 54 -4.72 -6.66 14.57
CA GLU A 54 -4.35 -5.48 15.37
C GLU A 54 -3.02 -4.86 14.90
N GLY A 55 -2.00 -5.68 14.69
CA GLY A 55 -0.70 -5.20 14.22
C GLY A 55 -0.74 -4.55 12.85
N TYR A 56 -1.56 -5.10 11.95
CA TYR A 56 -1.81 -4.51 10.63
C TYR A 56 -2.58 -3.17 10.72
N HIS A 57 -3.57 -3.08 11.61
CA HIS A 57 -4.29 -1.82 11.85
C HIS A 57 -3.39 -0.73 12.43
N GLU A 58 -2.57 -1.06 13.43
CA GLU A 58 -1.66 -0.11 14.06
C GLU A 58 -0.61 0.39 13.05
N MET A 59 -0.10 -0.51 12.20
CA MET A 59 0.79 -0.15 11.09
C MET A 59 0.13 0.80 10.09
N GLY A 60 -1.12 0.53 9.71
CA GLY A 60 -1.88 1.40 8.80
C GLY A 60 -2.15 2.77 9.42
N ARG A 61 -2.46 2.81 10.73
CA ARG A 61 -2.67 4.05 11.48
C ARG A 61 -1.40 4.90 11.53
N LYS A 62 -0.25 4.30 11.86
CA LYS A 62 1.05 4.97 11.80
C LYS A 62 1.33 5.49 10.39
N GLY A 63 1.13 4.66 9.36
CA GLY A 63 1.32 5.05 7.96
C GLY A 63 0.48 6.28 7.56
N GLY A 64 -0.80 6.30 7.95
CA GLY A 64 -1.74 7.38 7.64
C GLY A 64 -1.46 8.73 8.30
N LEU A 65 -0.59 8.78 9.32
CA LEU A 65 -0.14 10.03 9.93
C LEU A 65 1.04 10.66 9.19
N SER A 66 1.72 9.91 8.32
CA SER A 66 2.89 10.40 7.61
C SER A 66 2.52 11.55 6.67
N THR A 67 3.39 12.55 6.60
CA THR A 67 3.30 13.68 5.67
C THR A 67 4.47 13.62 4.68
N GLY A 68 4.56 14.60 3.78
CA GLY A 68 5.72 14.70 2.87
C GLY A 68 7.03 14.93 3.61
N ASP A 69 6.99 15.57 4.77
CA ASP A 69 8.16 16.06 5.50
C ASP A 69 8.41 15.31 6.82
N GLN A 70 7.43 14.56 7.34
CA GLN A 70 7.53 13.83 8.61
C GLN A 70 7.00 12.40 8.47
N SER A 71 7.67 11.46 9.13
CA SER A 71 7.15 10.11 9.29
C SER A 71 5.95 10.10 10.24
N GLY A 72 5.05 9.13 10.07
CA GLY A 72 3.91 9.00 10.96
C GLY A 72 4.25 8.63 12.41
N GLY A 73 5.47 8.14 12.67
CA GLY A 73 5.97 7.96 14.05
C GLY A 73 6.27 9.29 14.72
N GLU A 74 7.10 10.12 14.07
CA GLU A 74 7.46 11.46 14.56
C GLU A 74 6.22 12.30 14.81
N ARG A 75 5.26 12.27 13.87
CA ARG A 75 4.01 13.01 14.03
C ARG A 75 3.13 12.47 15.14
N ALA A 76 3.08 11.14 15.32
CA ALA A 76 2.33 10.56 16.42
C ALA A 76 2.88 11.01 17.78
N GLU A 77 4.20 11.12 17.91
CA GLU A 77 4.86 11.62 19.10
C GLU A 77 4.57 13.12 19.35
N GLU A 78 4.65 13.95 18.30
CA GLU A 78 4.38 15.39 18.38
C GLU A 78 2.94 15.70 18.81
N GLU A 79 1.97 14.97 18.23
CA GLU A 79 0.53 15.17 18.48
C GLU A 79 0.04 14.39 19.71
N GLY A 80 0.93 13.66 20.41
CA GLY A 80 0.58 12.84 21.57
C GLY A 80 -0.37 11.69 21.23
N ILE A 81 -0.36 11.22 19.99
CA ILE A 81 -1.19 10.11 19.49
C ILE A 81 -0.54 8.79 19.95
N PRO A 82 -1.19 8.01 20.82
CA PRO A 82 -0.59 6.78 21.33
C PRO A 82 -0.52 5.75 20.20
N ILE A 83 0.67 5.33 19.77
CA ILE A 83 0.88 4.25 18.80
C ILE A 83 1.69 3.13 19.45
N ASP A 84 1.18 1.91 19.37
CA ASP A 84 1.87 0.73 19.91
C ASP A 84 2.76 0.09 18.84
N GLU A 85 4.02 0.53 18.77
CA GLU A 85 4.97 -0.02 17.80
C GLU A 85 5.25 -1.51 17.97
N SER A 86 5.03 -2.07 19.16
CA SER A 86 5.27 -3.49 19.41
C SER A 86 4.32 -4.37 18.61
N LYS A 87 3.10 -3.87 18.31
CA LYS A 87 2.09 -4.58 17.51
C LYS A 87 2.45 -4.67 16.03
N SER A 88 3.25 -3.75 15.51
CA SER A 88 3.61 -3.71 14.09
C SER A 88 4.89 -4.50 13.74
N ARG A 89 5.57 -5.07 14.74
CA ARG A 89 6.76 -5.92 14.57
C ARG A 89 6.37 -7.37 14.36
N THR A 90 7.15 -8.09 13.55
CA THR A 90 6.92 -9.52 13.37
C THR A 90 7.41 -10.30 14.59
N LYS A 91 6.84 -11.49 14.79
CA LYS A 91 7.19 -12.39 15.92
C LYS A 91 8.69 -12.73 15.99
N SER A 92 9.40 -12.64 14.87
CA SER A 92 10.85 -12.86 14.75
C SER A 92 11.69 -11.69 15.28
N GLU A 93 11.11 -10.48 15.35
CA GLU A 93 11.76 -9.23 15.77
C GLU A 93 11.54 -8.92 17.27
N ILE A 94 10.66 -9.68 17.92
CA ILE A 94 10.41 -9.62 19.36
C ILE A 94 11.34 -10.66 20.00
N LYS A 95 12.55 -10.25 20.35
CA LYS A 95 13.56 -11.08 21.04
C LYS A 95 13.65 -10.70 22.51
#